data_AF-A0A946H5I4-F1
#
_entry.id   AF-A0A946H5I4-F1
#
_cell.length_a   1.000
_cell.length_b   1.000
_cell.length_c   1.000
_cell.angle_alpha   90.00
_cell.angle_beta   90.00
_cell.angle_gamma   90.00
#
_symmetry.space_group_name_H-M   'P 1'
#
loop_
_entity.id
_entity.type
_entity.pdbx_description
1 polymer ?
#
loop_
_entity_poly.entity_id
_entity_poly.type
_entity_poly.pdbx_seq_one_letter_code
_entity_poly.pdbx_strand_id
1 'polypeptide(L)'
;IGSNGASQAILDAAALAEALDSHDDGPTALLAYQDRRLEPTAGIVRANRGQGPEQVMQMVEDRAPDGFDDLDTVISREELEETALRYKRLAGFDPETLRRTNHA
;
A
#
# COMPACT_ATOMS: atom_id res chain seq x y z
N ILE A 1 -1.34 -11.11 -3.23
CA ILE A 1 -0.68 -10.79 -1.94
C ILE A 1 0.78 -11.22 -2.02
N GLY A 2 1.75 -10.31 -2.18
CA GLY A 2 3.15 -10.71 -2.23
C GLY A 2 4.13 -9.54 -2.25
N SER A 3 5.12 -9.59 -1.35
CA SER A 3 6.22 -8.64 -1.13
C SER A 3 5.99 -7.41 -0.25
N ASN A 4 4.79 -7.13 0.26
CA ASN A 4 4.60 -5.95 1.13
C ASN A 4 5.54 -5.98 2.36
N GLY A 5 5.68 -7.13 3.03
CA GLY A 5 6.57 -7.24 4.19
C GLY A 5 8.04 -6.96 3.86
N ALA A 6 8.55 -7.54 2.77
CA ALA A 6 9.93 -7.33 2.35
C ALA A 6 10.18 -5.88 1.89
N SER A 7 9.27 -5.32 1.08
CA SER A 7 9.36 -3.93 0.63
C SER A 7 9.30 -2.95 1.80
N GLN A 8 8.42 -3.18 2.78
CA GLN A 8 8.35 -2.32 3.97
C GLN A 8 9.61 -2.45 4.84
N ALA A 9 10.18 -3.66 4.99
CA ALA A 9 11.43 -3.84 5.74
C ALA A 9 12.61 -3.08 5.11
N ILE A 10 12.70 -2.99 3.78
CA ILE A 10 13.71 -2.18 3.09
C ILE A 10 13.53 -0.69 3.42
N LEU A 11 12.29 -0.21 3.39
CA LEU A 11 11.98 1.18 3.73
C LEU A 11 12.19 1.48 5.23
N ASP A 12 11.92 0.52 6.10
CA ASP A 12 12.16 0.62 7.53
C ASP A 12 13.66 0.75 7.83
N ALA A 13 14.51 -0.02 7.15
CA ALA A 13 15.96 0.08 7.29
C ALA A 13 16.48 1.48 6.93
N ALA A 14 16.00 2.05 5.82
CA ALA A 14 16.36 3.42 5.42
C ALA A 14 15.88 4.47 6.42
N ALA A 15 14.61 4.38 6.86
CA ALA A 15 14.05 5.31 7.82
C ALA A 15 14.71 5.23 9.20
N LEU A 16 15.10 4.03 9.63
CA LEU A 16 15.83 3.82 10.88
C LEU A 16 17.24 4.41 10.81
N ALA A 17 17.95 4.21 9.70
CA ALA A 17 19.27 4.80 9.50
C ALA A 17 19.22 6.34 9.54
N GLU A 18 18.26 6.93 8.84
CA GLU A 18 18.04 8.39 8.83
C GLU A 18 17.71 8.94 10.23
N ALA A 19 16.86 8.23 10.99
CA ALA A 19 16.48 8.64 12.35
C ALA A 19 17.67 8.57 13.33
N LEU A 20 18.51 7.54 13.21
CA LEU A 20 19.73 7.38 14.00
C LEU A 20 20.80 8.41 13.66
N ASP A 21 20.89 8.85 12.39
CA ASP A 21 21.82 9.90 11.97
C ASP A 21 21.35 11.31 12.42
N SER A 22 20.03 11.51 12.51
CA SER A 22 19.43 12.82 12.84
C SER A 22 19.29 13.12 14.33
N HIS A 23 19.55 12.16 15.22
CA HIS A 23 19.37 12.31 16.67
C HIS A 23 20.55 11.74 17.45
N ASP A 24 21.01 12.48 18.45
CA ASP A 24 22.19 12.12 19.25
C ASP A 24 21.92 11.00 20.27
N ASP A 25 20.65 10.71 20.58
CA ASP A 25 20.26 9.68 21.54
C ASP A 25 19.36 8.60 20.90
N GLY A 26 19.67 7.34 21.24
CA GLY A 26 18.99 6.17 20.69
C GLY A 26 17.48 6.14 20.96
N PRO A 27 17.00 6.40 22.19
CA PRO A 27 15.57 6.42 22.49
C PRO A 27 14.78 7.42 21.62
N THR A 28 15.24 8.66 21.49
CA THR A 28 14.59 9.66 20.64
C THR A 28 14.63 9.25 19.17
N ALA A 29 15.76 8.72 18.67
CA ALA A 29 15.86 8.21 17.31
C ALA A 29 14.82 7.11 17.02
N LEU A 30 14.65 6.16 17.95
CA LEU A 30 13.69 5.07 17.79
C LEU A 30 12.23 5.56 17.80
N LEU A 31 11.91 6.57 18.62
CA LEU A 31 10.60 7.21 18.61
C LEU A 31 10.34 7.92 17.28
N ALA A 32 11.31 8.68 16.77
CA ALA A 32 11.19 9.36 15.48
C ALA A 32 10.99 8.36 14.31
N TYR A 33 11.74 7.25 14.31
CA TYR A 33 11.54 6.16 13.37
C TYR A 33 10.12 5.56 13.48
N GLN A 34 9.67 5.26 14.69
CA GLN A 34 8.34 4.70 14.93
C GLN A 34 7.25 5.63 14.43
N ASP A 35 7.30 6.92 14.77
CA ASP A 35 6.27 7.89 14.40
C ASP A 35 6.14 8.02 12.87
N ARG A 36 7.25 7.90 12.14
CA ARG A 36 7.26 7.92 10.67
C ARG A 36 6.70 6.66 10.04
N ARG A 37 6.87 5.48 10.67
CA ARG A 37 6.64 4.17 10.01
C ARG A 37 5.44 3.39 10.54
N LEU A 38 5.02 3.64 11.78
CA LEU A 38 3.97 2.87 12.45
C LEU A 38 2.61 3.01 11.76
N GLU A 39 2.15 4.25 11.50
CA GLU A 39 0.85 4.44 10.86
C GLU A 39 0.85 3.83 9.44
N PRO A 40 1.79 4.17 8.53
CA PRO A 40 1.71 3.71 7.15
C PRO A 40 1.75 2.19 7.05
N THR A 41 2.60 1.52 7.83
CA THR A 41 2.70 0.06 7.83
C THR A 41 1.47 -0.61 8.45
N ALA A 42 0.88 -0.03 9.51
CA ALA A 42 -0.37 -0.50 10.07
C ALA A 42 -1.55 -0.30 9.10
N GLY A 43 -1.53 0.78 8.30
CA GLY A 43 -2.47 1.03 7.21
C GLY A 43 -2.47 -0.11 6.19
N ILE A 44 -1.29 -0.57 5.78
CA ILE A 44 -1.13 -1.73 4.88
C ILE A 44 -1.73 -3.00 5.48
N VAL A 45 -1.48 -3.26 6.77
CA VAL A 45 -2.03 -4.44 7.46
C VAL A 45 -3.56 -4.38 7.48
N ARG A 46 -4.14 -3.21 7.79
CA ARG A 46 -5.60 -3.01 7.76
C ARG A 46 -6.16 -3.21 6.35
N ALA A 47 -5.49 -2.70 5.32
CA ALA A 47 -5.85 -2.88 3.92
C ALA A 47 -5.96 -4.35 3.53
N ASN A 48 -4.92 -5.11 3.88
CA ASN A 48 -4.80 -6.53 3.55
C ASN A 48 -5.78 -7.40 4.34
N ARG A 49 -6.23 -6.96 5.51
CA ARG A 49 -7.28 -7.63 6.29
C ARG A 49 -8.70 -7.24 5.87
N GLY A 50 -8.85 -6.11 5.19
CA GLY A 50 -10.09 -5.73 4.51
C GLY A 50 -10.24 -6.49 3.19
N GLN A 51 -10.94 -5.89 2.22
CA GLN A 51 -11.08 -6.48 0.88
C GLN A 51 -9.88 -6.22 -0.05
N GLY A 52 -8.83 -5.53 0.44
CA GLY A 52 -7.52 -5.43 -0.21
C GLY A 52 -7.53 -5.36 -1.75
N PRO A 53 -6.68 -6.12 -2.45
CA PRO A 53 -6.73 -6.28 -3.90
C PRO A 53 -7.91 -7.14 -4.40
N GLU A 54 -8.53 -7.93 -3.52
CA GLU A 54 -9.68 -8.79 -3.83
C GLU A 54 -10.98 -8.01 -4.07
N GLN A 55 -11.03 -6.71 -3.77
CA GLN A 55 -12.24 -5.88 -3.87
C GLN A 55 -12.83 -5.89 -5.29
N VAL A 56 -11.96 -5.89 -6.31
CA VAL A 56 -12.39 -6.01 -7.72
C VAL A 56 -13.09 -7.35 -7.96
N MET A 57 -12.52 -8.45 -7.44
CA MET A 57 -13.11 -9.77 -7.61
C MET A 57 -14.46 -9.87 -6.91
N GLN A 58 -14.60 -9.29 -5.72
CA GLN A 58 -15.89 -9.24 -5.03
C GLN A 58 -16.94 -8.44 -5.81
N MET A 59 -16.56 -7.29 -6.38
CA MET A 59 -17.48 -6.49 -7.20
C MET A 59 -17.98 -7.26 -8.42
N VAL A 60 -17.09 -8.02 -9.07
CA VAL A 60 -17.47 -8.84 -10.22
C VAL A 60 -18.39 -9.99 -9.79
N GLU A 61 -18.07 -10.68 -8.70
CA GLU A 61 -18.92 -11.73 -8.11
C GLU A 61 -20.32 -11.21 -7.77
N ASP A 62 -20.42 -10.05 -7.12
CA ASP A 62 -21.71 -9.46 -6.70
C ASP A 62 -22.57 -9.04 -7.91
N ARG A 63 -21.94 -8.63 -9.01
CA ARG A 63 -22.63 -8.14 -10.22
C ARG A 63 -22.95 -9.25 -11.22
N ALA A 64 -22.17 -10.32 -11.23
CA ALA A 64 -22.31 -11.44 -12.16
C ALA A 64 -22.16 -12.78 -11.41
N PRO A 65 -23.07 -13.09 -10.46
CA PRO A 65 -22.96 -14.29 -9.60
C PRO A 65 -23.11 -15.60 -10.38
N ASP A 66 -23.75 -15.55 -11.55
CA ASP A 66 -23.91 -16.70 -12.45
C ASP A 66 -22.82 -16.73 -13.56
N GLY A 67 -21.82 -15.86 -13.46
CA GLY A 67 -20.76 -15.67 -14.46
C GLY A 67 -21.11 -14.62 -15.52
N PHE A 68 -20.16 -14.40 -16.43
CA PHE A 68 -20.25 -13.43 -17.53
C PHE A 68 -19.36 -13.89 -18.70
N ASP A 69 -19.72 -13.50 -19.93
CA ASP A 69 -18.92 -13.78 -21.13
C ASP A 69 -17.94 -12.64 -21.47
N ASP A 70 -18.26 -11.42 -21.04
CA ASP A 70 -17.47 -10.21 -21.30
C ASP A 70 -17.36 -9.35 -20.02
N LEU A 71 -16.12 -9.14 -19.55
CA LEU A 71 -15.84 -8.39 -18.32
C LEU A 71 -16.26 -6.92 -18.42
N ASP A 72 -16.14 -6.31 -19.60
CA ASP A 72 -16.46 -4.89 -19.80
C ASP A 72 -17.97 -4.61 -19.64
N THR A 73 -18.80 -5.66 -19.67
CA THR A 73 -20.25 -5.57 -19.39
C THR A 73 -20.57 -5.56 -17.89
N VAL A 74 -19.63 -5.99 -17.04
CA VAL A 74 -19.79 -6.14 -15.59
C VAL A 74 -19.10 -5.00 -14.85
N ILE A 75 -17.92 -4.61 -15.30
CA ILE A 75 -17.12 -3.54 -14.70
C ILE A 75 -16.34 -2.81 -15.79
N SER A 76 -16.38 -1.48 -15.77
CA SER A 76 -15.64 -0.69 -16.76
C SER A 76 -14.15 -0.73 -16.45
N ARG A 77 -13.33 -0.56 -17.49
CA ARG A 77 -11.88 -0.42 -17.34
C ARG A 77 -11.47 0.74 -16.43
N GLU A 78 -12.20 1.85 -16.49
CA GLU A 78 -11.98 3.00 -15.61
C GLU A 78 -12.22 2.65 -14.14
N GLU A 79 -13.30 1.93 -13.85
CA GLU A 79 -13.66 1.52 -12.48
C GLU A 79 -12.67 0.48 -11.90
N LEU A 80 -12.17 -0.42 -12.76
CA LEU A 80 -11.08 -1.35 -12.43
C LEU A 80 -9.80 -0.59 -12.05
N GLU A 81 -9.39 0.37 -12.89
CA GLU A 81 -8.17 1.15 -12.70
C GLU A 81 -8.26 2.03 -11.45
N GLU A 82 -9.41 2.67 -11.21
CA GLU A 82 -9.63 3.50 -10.02
C GLU A 82 -9.56 2.67 -8.74
N THR A 83 -10.21 1.51 -8.72
CA THR A 83 -10.19 0.59 -7.56
C THR A 83 -8.78 0.08 -7.29
N ALA A 84 -8.05 -0.34 -8.33
CA ALA A 84 -6.67 -0.79 -8.20
C ALA A 84 -5.74 0.34 -7.70
N LEU A 85 -5.93 1.57 -8.19
CA LEU A 85 -5.14 2.75 -7.79
C LEU A 85 -5.41 3.13 -6.33
N ARG A 86 -6.67 3.06 -5.89
CA ARG A 86 -7.05 3.31 -4.49
C ARG A 86 -6.34 2.33 -3.55
N TYR A 87 -6.30 1.04 -3.89
CA TYR A 87 -5.55 0.06 -3.11
C TYR A 87 -4.04 0.35 -3.13
N LYS A 88 -3.44 0.64 -4.30
CA LYS A 88 -2.00 0.94 -4.40
C LYS A 88 -1.59 2.13 -3.54
N ARG A 89 -2.39 3.22 -3.55
CA ARG A 89 -2.16 4.40 -2.70
C ARG A 89 -2.20 4.04 -1.22
N LEU A 90 -3.24 3.31 -0.81
CA LEU A 90 -3.41 2.90 0.59
C LEU A 90 -2.31 1.92 1.04
N ALA A 91 -1.81 1.09 0.13
CA ALA A 91 -0.71 0.16 0.38
C ALA A 91 0.68 0.82 0.37
N GLY A 92 0.77 2.14 0.20
CA GLY A 92 2.04 2.87 0.16
C GLY A 92 2.83 2.70 -1.13
N PHE A 93 2.19 2.22 -2.20
CA PHE A 93 2.75 2.09 -3.55
C PHE A 93 2.22 3.16 -4.50
N ASP A 94 1.91 4.34 -3.98
CA ASP A 94 1.51 5.47 -4.83
C ASP A 94 2.63 5.76 -5.86
N PRO A 95 2.39 5.59 -7.16
CA PRO A 95 3.42 5.74 -8.19
C PRO A 95 4.03 7.14 -8.22
N GLU A 96 3.26 8.16 -7.87
CA GLU A 96 3.73 9.55 -7.84
C GLU A 96 4.66 9.80 -6.65
N THR A 97 4.29 9.30 -5.47
CA THR A 97 5.15 9.31 -4.28
C THR A 97 6.45 8.54 -4.54
N LEU A 98 6.40 7.36 -5.18
CA LEU A 98 7.59 6.57 -5.53
C LEU A 98 8.49 7.27 -6.57
N ARG A 99 7.92 8.03 -7.51
CA ARG A 99 8.70 8.82 -8.48
C ARG A 99 9.48 9.95 -7.83
N ARG A 100 8.92 10.60 -6.80
CA ARG A 100 9.59 11.71 -6.10
C ARG A 100 10.79 11.26 -5.26
N THR A 101 10.74 10.06 -4.69
CA THR A 101 11.85 9.52 -3.88
C THR A 101 13.08 9.13 -4.70
N ASN A 102 12.96 8.87 -6.00
CA ASN A 102 14.08 8.49 -6.87
C ASN A 102 14.89 9.69 -7.42
N HIS A 103 14.53 10.92 -7.05
CA HIS A 103 15.19 12.15 -7.51
C HIS A 103 15.69 13.05 -6.37
N ALA A 104 15.79 12.53 -5.15
CA ALA A 104 16.50 13.16 -4.03
C ALA A 104 17.77 12.38 -3.72
#